data_AF-A0A800G1N1-F1
#
_entry.id   AF-A0A800G1N1-F1
#
_cell.length_a   1.000
_cell.length_b   1.000
_cell.length_c   1.000
_cell.angle_alpha   90.00
_cell.angle_beta   90.00
_cell.angle_gamma   90.00
#
_symmetry.space_group_name_H-M   'P 1'
#
loop_
_entity.id
_entity.type
_entity.pdbx_description
1 polymer ?
#
loop_
_entity_poly.entity_id
_entity_poly.type
_entity_poly.pdbx_seq_one_letter_code
_entity_poly.pdbx_strand_id
1 'polypeptide(L)'
;MVRDPLRLEVFQHLFAAAAEEMGVALMRSAFSPNIKERRDFSCALFDGQGRMVAQAAHLPVHLGAAPLSLAAAREQVSMGPGDVVVVNDPYAGGSHLPDITLVSPVFLGKGKEPDFYCLNRAHHADVGGAYPGSMAPVADIHA
;
A
#
# COMPACT_ATOMS: atom_id res chain seq x y z
N MET A 1 -14.49 -24.29 14.92
CA MET A 1 -13.32 -23.52 15.37
C MET A 1 -13.74 -22.69 16.57
N VAL A 2 -13.25 -22.99 17.77
CA VAL A 2 -13.57 -22.20 18.97
C VAL A 2 -12.94 -20.83 18.79
N ARG A 3 -13.77 -19.78 18.80
CA ARG A 3 -13.30 -18.40 18.72
C ARG A 3 -12.80 -18.02 20.10
N ASP A 4 -11.49 -17.84 20.23
CA ASP A 4 -10.86 -17.27 21.42
C ASP A 4 -10.90 -15.74 21.29
N PRO A 5 -11.81 -15.05 22.00
CA PRO A 5 -11.97 -13.61 21.85
C PRO A 5 -10.73 -12.84 22.33
N LEU A 6 -9.99 -13.39 23.31
CA LEU A 6 -8.77 -12.76 23.80
C LEU A 6 -7.70 -12.77 22.71
N ARG A 7 -7.50 -13.92 22.04
CA ARG A 7 -6.55 -14.00 20.93
C ARG A 7 -6.96 -13.10 19.78
N LEU A 8 -8.25 -13.04 19.44
CA LEU A 8 -8.73 -12.15 18.38
C LEU A 8 -8.35 -10.69 18.68
N GLU A 9 -8.61 -10.22 19.90
CA GLU A 9 -8.33 -8.86 20.31
C GLU A 9 -6.82 -8.54 20.29
N VAL A 10 -6.00 -9.48 20.76
CA VAL A 10 -4.53 -9.35 20.74
C VAL A 10 -4.03 -9.24 19.30
N PHE A 11 -4.46 -10.12 18.40
CA PHE A 11 -4.01 -10.07 17.00
C PHE A 11 -4.53 -8.84 16.26
N GLN A 12 -5.76 -8.40 16.54
CA GLN A 12 -6.29 -7.15 15.96
C GLN A 12 -5.38 -5.96 16.30
N HIS A 13 -5.01 -5.80 17.57
CA HIS A 13 -4.12 -4.72 18.00
C HIS A 13 -2.71 -4.88 17.45
N LEU A 14 -2.17 -6.10 17.37
CA LEU A 14 -0.85 -6.36 16.79
C LEU A 14 -0.80 -5.97 15.31
N PHE A 15 -1.79 -6.35 14.50
CA PHE A 15 -1.82 -5.98 13.08
C PHE A 15 -2.04 -4.48 12.88
N ALA A 16 -2.89 -3.85 13.68
CA ALA A 16 -3.08 -2.40 13.64
C ALA A 16 -1.77 -1.66 13.99
N ALA A 17 -1.08 -2.08 15.05
CA ALA A 17 0.20 -1.51 15.45
C ALA A 17 1.27 -1.68 14.36
N ALA A 18 1.36 -2.87 13.75
CA ALA A 18 2.30 -3.11 12.65
C ALA A 18 2.05 -2.19 11.45
N ALA A 19 0.78 -2.00 11.06
CA ALA A 19 0.43 -1.07 9.98
C ALA A 19 0.78 0.39 10.34
N GLU A 20 0.53 0.82 11.57
CA GLU A 20 0.88 2.16 12.06
C GLU A 20 2.40 2.37 12.09
N GLU A 21 3.18 1.38 12.56
CA GLU A 21 4.64 1.44 12.57
C GLU A 21 5.23 1.53 11.15
N MET A 22 4.65 0.81 10.17
CA MET A 22 5.00 0.98 8.76
C MET A 22 4.79 2.44 8.31
N GLY A 23 3.66 3.04 8.68
CA GLY A 23 3.35 4.43 8.38
C GLY A 23 4.33 5.42 9.01
N VAL A 24 4.66 5.22 10.29
CA VAL A 24 5.65 6.04 11.00
C VAL A 24 7.03 5.92 10.35
N ALA A 25 7.46 4.72 9.97
CA ALA A 25 8.73 4.50 9.29
C ALA A 25 8.79 5.21 7.93
N LEU A 26 7.73 5.09 7.13
CA LEU A 26 7.59 5.80 5.85
C LEU A 26 7.66 7.32 6.04
N MET A 27 6.87 7.86 6.97
CA MET A 27 6.83 9.30 7.28
C MET A 27 8.21 9.84 7.72
N ARG A 28 8.92 9.11 8.59
CA ARG A 28 10.21 9.54 9.13
C ARG A 28 11.35 9.49 8.10
N SER A 29 11.26 8.57 7.15
CA SER A 29 12.26 8.41 6.09
C SER A 29 12.03 9.36 4.91
N ALA A 30 10.84 9.95 4.78
CA ALA A 30 10.50 10.81 3.66
C ALA A 30 11.14 12.20 3.74
N PHE A 31 11.62 12.66 2.59
CA PHE A 31 12.03 14.06 2.39
C PHE A 31 10.86 14.97 1.94
N SER A 32 9.83 14.38 1.33
CA SER A 32 8.69 15.12 0.78
C SER A 32 7.79 15.68 1.89
N PRO A 33 7.44 16.97 1.88
CA PRO A 33 6.50 17.55 2.83
C PRO A 33 5.09 16.96 2.67
N ASN A 34 4.71 16.47 1.48
CA ASN A 34 3.44 15.76 1.28
C ASN A 34 3.35 14.52 2.19
N ILE A 35 4.47 13.83 2.41
CA ILE A 35 4.50 12.65 3.26
C ILE A 35 4.76 13.04 4.72
N LYS A 36 5.78 13.86 4.95
CA LYS A 36 6.28 14.17 6.30
C LYS A 36 5.34 15.05 7.11
N GLU A 37 4.66 15.98 6.46
CA GLU A 37 3.81 16.99 7.11
C GLU A 37 2.33 16.75 6.81
N ARG A 38 1.98 16.54 5.53
CA ARG A 38 0.58 16.34 5.11
C ARG A 38 0.09 14.90 5.28
N ARG A 39 1.00 13.95 5.48
CA ARG A 39 0.71 12.51 5.66
C ARG A 39 -0.08 11.91 4.51
N ASP A 40 0.27 12.30 3.30
CA ASP A 40 -0.32 11.82 2.06
C ASP A 40 0.24 10.45 1.65
N PHE A 41 -0.02 9.47 2.52
CA PHE A 41 0.42 8.09 2.37
C PHE A 41 -0.54 7.15 3.09
N SER A 42 -0.51 5.87 2.77
CA SER A 42 -1.17 4.84 3.56
C SER A 42 -0.42 3.53 3.51
N CYS A 43 -0.50 2.79 4.62
CA CYS A 43 0.12 1.49 4.79
C CYS A 43 -0.97 0.47 5.09
N ALA A 44 -0.88 -0.72 4.50
CA ALA A 44 -1.86 -1.78 4.72
C ALA A 44 -1.20 -3.15 4.74
N LEU A 45 -1.81 -4.04 5.52
CA LEU A 45 -1.47 -5.45 5.61
C LEU A 45 -2.61 -6.27 5.02
N PHE A 46 -2.26 -7.26 4.20
CA PHE A 46 -3.20 -8.19 3.60
C PHE A 46 -2.80 -9.61 3.94
N ASP A 47 -3.76 -10.53 4.03
CA ASP A 47 -3.47 -11.95 4.13
C ASP A 47 -3.05 -12.54 2.77
N GLY A 48 -2.61 -13.81 2.76
CA GLY A 48 -2.19 -14.51 1.54
C GLY A 48 -3.28 -14.64 0.48
N GLN A 49 -4.55 -14.46 0.84
CA GLN A 49 -5.67 -14.42 -0.11
C GLN A 49 -5.88 -13.03 -0.71
N GLY A 50 -5.21 -12.00 -0.18
CA GLY A 50 -5.31 -10.62 -0.62
C GLY A 50 -6.46 -9.85 0.06
N ARG A 51 -6.96 -10.32 1.20
CA ARG A 51 -7.96 -9.59 2.00
C ARG A 51 -7.25 -8.65 2.96
N MET A 52 -7.73 -7.42 3.07
CA MET A 52 -7.15 -6.43 3.99
C MET A 52 -7.38 -6.86 5.44
N VAL A 53 -6.29 -6.91 6.21
CA VAL A 53 -6.26 -7.31 7.63
C VAL A 53 -6.20 -6.06 8.52
N ALA A 54 -5.32 -5.11 8.17
CA ALA A 54 -5.14 -3.87 8.90
C ALA A 54 -4.63 -2.75 7.97
N GLN A 55 -4.81 -1.52 8.40
CA GLN A 55 -4.32 -0.33 7.70
C GLN A 55 -3.98 0.80 8.67
N ALA A 56 -2.96 1.57 8.34
CA ALA A 56 -2.75 2.90 8.92
C ALA A 56 -3.63 3.88 8.15
N ALA A 57 -4.81 4.15 8.68
CA ALA A 57 -5.84 4.93 8.01
C ALA A 57 -5.52 6.43 8.11
N HIS A 58 -4.84 6.98 7.10
CA HIS A 58 -4.62 8.43 7.00
C HIS A 58 -5.53 9.07 5.94
N LEU A 59 -5.91 8.35 4.87
CA LEU A 59 -6.71 8.90 3.76
C LEU A 59 -7.76 7.91 3.22
N PRO A 60 -9.07 8.24 3.23
CA PRO A 60 -10.15 7.34 2.80
C PRO A 60 -10.04 6.83 1.35
N VAL A 61 -9.49 7.63 0.43
CA VAL A 61 -9.33 7.23 -0.98
C VAL A 61 -8.39 6.03 -1.13
N HIS A 62 -7.38 5.90 -0.26
CA HIS A 62 -6.44 4.78 -0.30
C HIS A 62 -7.10 3.45 0.12
N LEU A 63 -8.15 3.50 0.96
CA LEU A 63 -8.84 2.29 1.44
C LEU A 63 -9.50 1.51 0.31
N GLY A 64 -10.22 2.20 -0.59
CA GLY A 64 -10.89 1.55 -1.72
C GLY A 64 -9.90 1.05 -2.79
N ALA A 65 -8.76 1.74 -2.91
CA ALA A 65 -7.84 1.56 -4.01
C ALA A 65 -6.74 0.51 -3.72
N ALA A 66 -6.34 0.34 -2.46
CA ALA A 66 -5.28 -0.60 -2.07
C ALA A 66 -5.56 -2.08 -2.42
N PRO A 67 -6.78 -2.64 -2.22
CA PRO A 67 -7.09 -4.00 -2.65
C PRO A 67 -6.95 -4.20 -4.18
N LEU A 68 -7.31 -3.18 -4.97
CA LEU A 68 -7.19 -3.21 -6.43
C LEU A 68 -5.72 -3.23 -6.86
N SER A 69 -4.86 -2.42 -6.24
CA SER A 69 -3.42 -2.43 -6.52
C SER A 69 -2.76 -3.76 -6.15
N LEU A 70 -3.15 -4.39 -5.03
CA LEU A 70 -2.66 -5.73 -4.69
C LEU A 70 -3.13 -6.78 -5.72
N ALA A 71 -4.39 -6.72 -6.14
CA ALA A 71 -4.92 -7.62 -7.16
C ALA A 71 -4.14 -7.49 -8.47
N ALA A 72 -3.94 -6.27 -8.94
CA ALA A 72 -3.15 -5.99 -10.16
C ALA A 72 -1.71 -6.50 -10.05
N ALA A 73 -1.04 -6.26 -8.92
CA ALA A 73 0.32 -6.77 -8.69
C ALA A 73 0.39 -8.30 -8.76
N ARG A 74 -0.56 -9.01 -8.14
CA ARG A 74 -0.62 -10.48 -8.12
C ARG A 74 -0.98 -11.09 -9.46
N GLU A 75 -1.81 -10.41 -10.25
CA GLU A 75 -2.20 -10.87 -11.58
C GLU A 75 -1.05 -10.74 -12.59
N GLN A 76 -0.28 -9.65 -12.51
CA GLN A 76 0.75 -9.34 -13.50
C GLN A 76 2.13 -9.89 -13.16
N VAL A 77 2.43 -10.10 -11.87
CA VAL A 77 3.78 -10.46 -11.41
C VAL A 77 3.73 -11.61 -10.41
N SER A 78 4.48 -12.68 -10.71
CA SER A 78 4.78 -13.71 -9.71
C SER A 78 5.86 -13.18 -8.76
N MET A 79 5.54 -13.06 -7.48
CA MET A 79 6.42 -12.46 -6.47
C MET A 79 7.05 -13.52 -5.57
N GLY A 80 8.37 -13.51 -5.46
CA GLY A 80 9.15 -14.34 -4.54
C GLY A 80 9.61 -13.58 -3.29
N PRO A 81 10.28 -14.27 -2.35
CA PRO A 81 10.84 -13.63 -1.17
C PRO A 81 11.85 -12.52 -1.52
N GLY A 82 11.61 -11.32 -1.00
CA GLY A 82 12.47 -10.15 -1.23
C GLY A 82 12.06 -9.28 -2.41
N ASP A 83 11.11 -9.73 -3.23
CA ASP A 83 10.61 -8.93 -4.35
C ASP A 83 9.73 -7.76 -3.87
N VAL A 84 9.70 -6.71 -4.69
CA VAL A 84 8.81 -5.56 -4.50
C VAL A 84 8.22 -5.18 -5.86
N VAL A 85 6.89 -5.16 -5.94
CA VAL A 85 6.16 -4.71 -7.13
C VAL A 85 5.74 -3.26 -6.93
N VAL A 86 5.93 -2.45 -7.98
CA VAL A 86 5.50 -1.05 -8.01
C VAL A 86 4.29 -0.91 -8.90
N VAL A 87 3.24 -0.26 -8.40
CA VAL A 87 1.98 0.00 -9.11
C VAL A 87 1.67 1.50 -9.04
N ASN A 88 1.52 2.13 -10.19
CA ASN A 88 1.09 3.53 -10.32
C ASN A 88 0.03 3.76 -11.41
N ASP A 89 -0.43 2.69 -12.08
CA ASP A 89 -1.50 2.78 -13.08
C ASP A 89 -2.81 3.20 -12.38
N PRO A 90 -3.40 4.37 -12.73
CA PRO A 90 -4.66 4.84 -12.16
C PRO A 90 -5.83 3.87 -12.41
N TYR A 91 -5.77 3.07 -13.48
CA TYR A 91 -6.79 2.07 -13.79
C TYR A 91 -6.61 0.76 -13.01
N ALA A 92 -5.45 0.55 -12.39
CA ALA A 92 -5.09 -0.63 -11.62
C ALA A 92 -5.00 -0.34 -10.10
N GLY A 93 -5.87 0.55 -9.62
CA GLY A 93 -5.97 0.90 -8.21
C GLY A 93 -5.14 2.11 -7.78
N GLY A 94 -4.48 2.85 -8.68
CA GLY A 94 -4.04 4.22 -8.40
C GLY A 94 -5.22 5.20 -8.39
N SER A 95 -5.16 6.31 -7.66
CA SER A 95 -6.17 7.39 -7.79
C SER A 95 -5.81 8.39 -8.90
N HIS A 96 -4.51 8.49 -9.17
CA HIS A 96 -3.82 9.27 -10.21
C HIS A 96 -2.36 8.83 -10.24
N LEU A 97 -1.60 9.22 -11.27
CA LEU A 97 -0.22 8.78 -11.50
C LEU A 97 0.76 9.02 -10.33
N PRO A 98 0.67 10.13 -9.57
CA PRO A 98 1.63 10.37 -8.49
C PRO A 98 1.43 9.51 -7.24
N ASP A 99 0.35 8.73 -7.16
CA ASP A 99 0.16 7.75 -6.11
C ASP A 99 0.91 6.46 -6.43
N ILE A 100 2.13 6.34 -5.91
CA ILE A 100 2.97 5.17 -6.15
C ILE A 100 2.76 4.17 -5.01
N THR A 101 2.41 2.94 -5.39
CA THR A 101 2.16 1.84 -4.45
C THR A 101 3.25 0.79 -4.57
N LEU A 102 3.85 0.42 -3.44
CA LEU A 102 4.78 -0.69 -3.31
C LEU A 102 4.05 -1.87 -2.66
N VAL A 103 4.20 -3.05 -3.23
CA VAL A 103 3.66 -4.32 -2.73
C VAL A 103 4.80 -5.30 -2.51
N SER A 104 4.89 -5.85 -1.30
CA SER A 104 5.89 -6.86 -0.93
C SER A 104 5.22 -8.09 -0.34
N PRO A 105 5.51 -9.30 -0.85
CA PRO A 105 5.04 -10.53 -0.22
C PRO A 105 5.82 -10.83 1.07
N VAL A 106 5.14 -11.44 2.04
CA VAL A 106 5.74 -11.89 3.29
C VAL A 106 5.56 -13.41 3.40
N PHE A 107 6.66 -14.10 3.68
CA PHE A 107 6.71 -15.55 3.86
C PHE A 107 7.14 -15.86 5.30
N LEU A 108 6.29 -16.55 6.05
CA LEU A 108 6.55 -16.95 7.45
C LEU A 108 7.21 -18.33 7.56
N GLY A 109 7.30 -19.06 6.44
CA GLY A 109 7.89 -20.40 6.39
C GLY A 109 8.50 -20.73 5.03
N LYS A 110 8.56 -22.03 4.72
CA LYS A 110 9.10 -22.55 3.45
C LYS A 110 8.03 -22.74 2.36
N GLY A 111 6.86 -22.09 2.53
CA GLY A 111 5.78 -22.12 1.55
C GLY A 111 6.21 -21.44 0.24
N LYS A 112 5.57 -21.84 -0.87
CA LYS A 112 5.77 -21.20 -2.17
C LYS A 112 4.87 -19.97 -2.38
N GLU A 113 3.78 -19.90 -1.63
CA GLU A 113 2.83 -18.79 -1.68
C GLU A 113 3.06 -17.83 -0.51
N PRO A 114 2.85 -16.50 -0.70
CA PRO A 114 2.93 -15.54 0.39
C PRO A 114 1.86 -15.78 1.46
N ASP A 115 2.25 -15.69 2.72
CA ASP A 115 1.34 -15.76 3.86
C ASP A 115 0.61 -14.42 4.08
N PHE A 116 1.29 -13.31 3.76
CA PHE A 116 0.79 -11.95 3.86
C PHE A 116 1.37 -11.08 2.74
N TYR A 117 0.82 -9.87 2.58
CA TYR A 117 1.39 -8.81 1.78
C TYR A 117 1.44 -7.50 2.57
N CYS A 118 2.54 -6.78 2.44
CA CYS A 118 2.68 -5.40 2.89
C CYS A 118 2.47 -4.48 1.71
N LEU A 119 1.67 -3.44 1.89
CA LEU A 119 1.41 -2.42 0.89
C LEU A 119 1.70 -1.04 1.46
N ASN A 120 2.49 -0.25 0.74
CA ASN A 120 2.78 1.14 1.08
C ASN A 120 2.45 2.03 -0.12
N ARG A 121 1.59 3.02 0.06
CA ARG A 121 1.31 4.04 -0.95
C ARG A 121 1.81 5.38 -0.46
N ALA A 122 2.53 6.11 -1.30
CA ALA A 122 2.97 7.47 -1.02
C ALA A 122 2.69 8.38 -2.22
N HIS A 123 2.21 9.59 -1.94
CA HIS A 123 2.00 10.60 -2.95
C HIS A 123 3.29 11.33 -3.33
N HIS A 124 3.69 11.23 -4.59
CA HIS A 124 4.83 11.95 -5.14
C HIS A 124 4.39 13.33 -5.61
N ALA A 125 5.22 14.35 -5.37
CA ALA A 125 4.90 15.72 -5.75
C ALA A 125 4.95 15.94 -7.27
N ASP A 126 5.66 15.09 -8.00
CA ASP A 126 5.85 15.12 -9.45
C ASP A 126 6.32 13.74 -9.92
N VAL A 127 5.92 13.31 -11.11
CA VAL A 127 6.32 12.04 -11.75
C VAL A 127 6.75 12.22 -13.22
N GLY A 128 7.02 13.46 -13.65
CA GLY A 128 7.56 13.78 -14.98
C GLY A 128 6.53 14.00 -16.08
N GLY A 129 5.34 14.50 -15.72
CA GLY A 129 4.31 14.88 -16.70
C GLY A 129 4.63 16.17 -17.45
N ALA A 130 3.74 16.59 -18.37
CA ALA A 130 3.92 17.81 -19.17
C ALA A 130 3.92 19.11 -18.34
N TYR A 131 3.39 19.08 -17.12
CA TYR A 131 3.34 20.20 -16.21
C TYR A 131 4.05 19.85 -14.90
N PRO A 132 4.76 20.81 -14.28
CA PRO A 132 5.34 20.59 -12.97
C PRO A 132 4.26 20.41 -11.90
N GLY A 133 4.45 19.44 -11.03
CA GLY A 133 3.56 19.13 -9.91
C GLY A 133 2.69 17.88 -10.11
N SER A 134 1.87 17.57 -9.11
CA SER A 134 1.09 16.33 -9.05
C SER A 134 -0.34 16.45 -9.60
N MET A 135 -0.81 17.66 -9.87
CA MET A 135 -2.19 17.94 -10.32
C MET A 135 -2.16 18.80 -11.59
N ALA A 136 -1.86 18.17 -12.71
CA ALA A 136 -1.86 18.84 -14.01
C ALA A 136 -3.30 19.05 -14.51
N PRO A 137 -3.64 20.21 -15.10
CA PRO A 137 -4.96 20.48 -15.68
C PRO A 137 -5.08 19.85 -17.08
N VAL A 138 -4.87 18.54 -17.16
CA VAL A 138 -4.91 17.76 -18.41
C VAL A 138 -6.13 16.85 -18.45
N ALA A 139 -6.61 16.57 -19.66
CA ALA A 139 -7.79 15.71 -19.86
C ALA A 139 -7.44 14.22 -19.95
N ASP A 140 -6.15 13.89 -20.15
CA ASP A 140 -5.66 12.54 -20.40
C ASP A 140 -4.36 12.31 -19.62
N ILE A 141 -4.12 11.06 -19.20
CA ILE A 141 -2.92 10.65 -18.46
C ILE A 141 -1.66 10.58 -19.34
N HIS A 142 -1.82 10.59 -20.67
CA HIS A 142 -0.74 10.59 -21.66
C HIS A 142 -0.36 11.99 -22.17
N ALA A 143 -1.00 13.04 -21.64
CA ALA A 143 -0.79 14.43 -22.06
C ALA A 143 0.51 15.04 -21.56
#